data_AF-A0A2E9Q6E9-F1
#
_entry.id   AF-A0A2E9Q6E9-F1
#
_cell.length_a   1.000
_cell.length_b   1.000
_cell.length_c   1.000
_cell.angle_alpha   90.00
_cell.angle_beta   90.00
_cell.angle_gamma   90.00
#
_symmetry.space_group_name_H-M   'P 1'
#
loop_
_entity.id
_entity.type
_entity.pdbx_description
1 polymer ?
#
loop_
_entity_poly.entity_id
_entity_poly.type
_entity_poly.pdbx_seq_one_letter_code
_entity_poly.pdbx_strand_id
1 'polypeptide(L)'
;EASFHPSRLFTLRSRLSAAYKGLNTLVLREGAKDFFHKATVQELIDDDISLDIHHIFPRAWCDNNGIQANRYNSIINKTPISAKTNRMIGGHAPSKYLSSIQNHKQVGSDDSAMDAILETHLITPSTLRSDDFEAFYAAREASLLEIVERAMGKSLPGKDAQSDAPDADDVVEEEMEQSA
;
A
#
# COMPACT_ATOMS: atom_id res chain seq x y z
N GLU A 1 -26.57 7.76 7.82
CA GLU A 1 -26.09 6.37 7.59
C GLU A 1 -24.77 6.44 6.83
N ALA A 2 -23.75 5.66 7.20
CA ALA A 2 -22.46 5.69 6.49
C ALA A 2 -22.51 4.77 5.26
N SER A 3 -22.03 5.26 4.11
CA SER A 3 -21.87 4.47 2.87
C SER A 3 -20.43 4.59 2.35
N PHE A 4 -19.94 3.53 1.73
CA PHE A 4 -18.66 3.52 1.00
C PHE A 4 -18.93 2.97 -0.40
N HIS A 5 -18.33 3.59 -1.42
CA HIS A 5 -18.46 3.15 -2.80
C HIS A 5 -17.09 2.62 -3.26
N PRO A 6 -16.99 1.44 -3.91
CA PRO A 6 -15.71 0.84 -4.30
C PRO A 6 -14.77 1.79 -5.06
N SER A 7 -15.34 2.60 -5.97
CA SER A 7 -14.59 3.59 -6.76
C SER A 7 -13.84 4.64 -5.93
N ARG A 8 -14.14 4.76 -4.62
CA ARG A 8 -13.38 5.62 -3.72
C ARG A 8 -11.93 5.19 -3.58
N LEU A 9 -11.61 3.90 -3.69
CA LEU A 9 -10.22 3.43 -3.59
C LEU A 9 -9.31 4.07 -4.66
N PHE A 10 -9.79 4.24 -5.88
CA PHE A 10 -9.02 4.86 -6.98
C PHE A 10 -8.73 6.35 -6.77
N THR A 11 -9.54 7.04 -5.96
CA THR A 11 -9.48 8.50 -5.77
C THR A 11 -8.91 8.92 -4.43
N LEU A 12 -8.72 7.99 -3.49
CA LEU A 12 -8.07 8.26 -2.20
C LEU A 12 -6.56 8.35 -2.39
N ARG A 13 -6.05 9.58 -2.56
CA ARG A 13 -4.62 9.85 -2.80
C ARG A 13 -3.93 10.56 -1.63
N SER A 14 -4.67 11.41 -0.91
CA SER A 14 -4.14 12.26 0.16
C SER A 14 -4.30 11.64 1.55
N ARG A 15 -3.17 11.54 2.26
CA ARG A 15 -3.06 11.09 3.66
C ARG A 15 -3.82 11.95 4.68
N LEU A 16 -4.18 13.18 4.31
CA LEU A 16 -4.91 14.08 5.20
C LEU A 16 -6.40 13.73 5.29
N SER A 17 -6.96 13.06 4.29
CA SER A 17 -8.40 12.77 4.24
C SER A 17 -8.83 11.75 5.31
N ALA A 18 -10.01 11.98 5.90
CA ALA A 18 -10.55 11.09 6.93
C ALA A 18 -10.79 9.66 6.42
N ALA A 19 -11.25 9.53 5.17
CA ALA A 19 -11.45 8.22 4.54
C ALA A 19 -10.12 7.48 4.32
N TYR A 20 -9.06 8.17 3.91
CA TYR A 20 -7.72 7.60 3.80
C TYR A 20 -7.21 7.12 5.15
N LYS A 21 -7.30 7.98 6.18
CA LYS A 21 -6.89 7.62 7.54
C LYS A 21 -7.68 6.42 8.07
N GLY A 22 -8.99 6.40 7.83
CA GLY A 22 -9.86 5.28 8.19
C GLY A 22 -9.42 3.97 7.53
N LEU A 23 -9.15 3.97 6.22
CA LEU A 23 -8.69 2.76 5.53
C LEU A 23 -7.31 2.31 6.02
N ASN A 24 -6.37 3.24 6.21
CA ASN A 24 -5.08 2.91 6.81
C ASN A 24 -5.24 2.31 8.21
N THR A 25 -6.14 2.85 9.05
CA THR A 25 -6.45 2.26 10.35
C THR A 25 -6.98 0.83 10.24
N LEU A 26 -7.77 0.51 9.21
CA LEU A 26 -8.21 -0.87 8.97
C LEU A 26 -7.04 -1.78 8.57
N VAL A 27 -6.13 -1.33 7.70
CA VAL A 27 -4.90 -2.08 7.37
C VAL A 27 -4.05 -2.33 8.62
N LEU A 28 -3.87 -1.32 9.48
CA LEU A 28 -3.15 -1.48 10.75
C LEU A 28 -3.80 -2.52 11.68
N ARG A 29 -5.13 -2.63 11.68
CA ARG A 29 -5.87 -3.63 12.48
C ARG A 29 -5.70 -5.06 11.97
N GLU A 30 -5.36 -5.26 10.70
CA GLU A 30 -4.97 -6.58 10.18
C GLU A 30 -3.53 -6.97 10.60
N GLY A 31 -2.86 -6.13 11.39
CA GLY A 31 -1.56 -6.43 11.98
C GLY A 31 -0.38 -6.06 11.09
N ALA A 32 -0.53 -5.06 10.22
CA ALA A 32 0.50 -4.57 9.30
C ALA A 32 1.89 -4.45 9.95
N LYS A 33 2.87 -5.20 9.42
CA LYS A 33 4.26 -5.25 9.91
C LYS A 33 5.23 -4.53 8.98
N ASP A 34 6.15 -3.76 9.52
CA ASP A 34 7.20 -3.14 8.72
C ASP A 34 8.16 -4.18 8.12
N PHE A 35 8.53 -4.01 6.85
CA PHE A 35 9.28 -5.01 6.10
C PHE A 35 10.72 -5.19 6.61
N PHE A 36 11.28 -4.16 7.24
CA PHE A 36 12.63 -4.20 7.78
C PHE A 36 12.64 -4.64 9.26
N HIS A 37 11.83 -3.98 10.09
CA HIS A 37 11.81 -4.18 11.53
C HIS A 37 11.09 -5.47 11.92
N LYS A 38 10.19 -5.97 11.06
CA LYS A 38 9.35 -7.16 11.29
C LYS A 38 8.39 -7.02 12.49
N ALA A 39 8.35 -5.84 13.09
CA ALA A 39 7.41 -5.41 14.10
C ALA A 39 6.17 -4.79 13.45
N THR A 40 5.05 -4.82 14.15
CA THR A 40 3.83 -4.13 13.72
C THR A 40 4.08 -2.64 13.63
N VAL A 41 3.39 -1.97 12.70
CA VAL A 41 3.45 -0.52 12.57
C VAL A 41 2.99 0.18 13.87
N GLN A 42 2.10 -0.44 14.66
CA GLN A 42 1.72 0.07 15.98
C GLN A 42 2.88 0.02 16.98
N GLU A 43 3.61 -1.10 17.07
CA GLU A 43 4.81 -1.20 17.92
C GLU A 43 5.86 -0.16 17.51
N LEU A 44 6.02 0.10 16.22
CA LEU A 44 6.91 1.17 15.74
C LEU A 44 6.49 2.57 16.21
N ILE A 45 5.19 2.86 16.26
CA ILE A 45 4.68 4.13 16.81
C ILE A 45 5.01 4.22 18.29
N ASP A 46 4.78 3.15 19.04
CA ASP A 46 5.03 3.09 20.48
C ASP A 46 6.53 3.27 20.81
N ASP A 47 7.40 2.79 19.92
CA ASP A 47 8.86 2.92 19.99
C ASP A 47 9.42 4.24 19.40
N ASP A 48 8.55 5.20 19.04
CA ASP A 48 8.91 6.49 18.41
C ASP A 48 9.74 6.34 17.10
N ILE A 49 9.52 5.24 16.38
CA ILE A 49 10.12 5.00 15.06
C ILE A 49 9.32 5.80 14.02
N SER A 50 10.02 6.70 13.32
CA SER A 50 9.42 7.49 12.24
C SER A 50 8.80 6.62 11.14
N LEU A 51 7.52 6.89 10.87
CA LEU A 51 6.74 6.26 9.81
C LEU A 51 6.60 7.16 8.59
N ASP A 52 6.37 6.52 7.46
CA ASP A 52 6.11 7.13 6.18
C ASP A 52 5.04 6.34 5.42
N ILE A 53 4.49 6.92 4.37
CA ILE A 53 3.57 6.27 3.46
C ILE A 53 4.29 6.06 2.14
N HIS A 54 4.53 4.80 1.82
CA HIS A 54 5.27 4.46 0.62
C HIS A 54 4.39 3.83 -0.46
N HIS A 55 4.79 4.05 -1.71
CA HIS A 55 4.22 3.38 -2.87
C HIS A 55 4.77 1.95 -2.97
N ILE A 56 3.91 0.93 -2.87
CA ILE A 56 4.37 -0.48 -2.93
C ILE A 56 5.08 -0.78 -4.25
N PHE A 57 4.48 -0.36 -5.37
CA PHE A 57 5.20 -0.18 -6.62
C PHE A 57 5.67 1.28 -6.69
N PRO A 58 6.99 1.56 -6.59
CA PRO A 58 7.48 2.92 -6.48
C PRO A 58 7.14 3.78 -7.70
N ARG A 59 6.89 5.09 -7.48
CA ARG A 59 6.58 6.06 -8.54
C ARG A 59 7.53 5.96 -9.73
N ALA A 60 8.84 5.98 -9.47
CA ALA A 60 9.85 5.90 -10.53
C ALA A 60 9.77 4.58 -11.35
N TRP A 61 9.38 3.47 -10.72
CA TRP A 61 9.15 2.22 -11.44
C TRP A 61 7.87 2.31 -12.27
N CYS A 62 6.78 2.82 -11.70
CA CYS A 62 5.50 3.00 -12.40
C CYS A 62 5.64 3.91 -13.63
N ASP A 63 6.31 5.05 -13.50
CA ASP A 63 6.56 6.00 -14.59
C ASP A 63 7.32 5.33 -15.74
N ASN A 64 8.36 4.56 -15.43
CA ASN A 64 9.16 3.84 -16.43
C ASN A 64 8.39 2.70 -17.13
N ASN A 65 7.30 2.20 -16.53
CA ASN A 65 6.47 1.14 -17.08
C ASN A 65 5.14 1.68 -17.67
N GLY A 66 4.98 3.00 -17.78
CA GLY A 66 3.78 3.61 -18.37
C GLY A 66 2.52 3.45 -17.53
N ILE A 67 2.66 3.21 -16.22
CA ILE A 67 1.53 3.16 -15.29
C ILE A 67 1.07 4.59 -15.00
N GLN A 68 -0.21 4.85 -15.17
CA GLN A 68 -0.77 6.19 -14.99
C GLN A 68 -0.73 6.65 -13.52
N ALA A 69 -0.52 7.96 -13.33
CA ALA A 69 -0.43 8.60 -12.01
C ALA A 69 -1.69 8.46 -11.16
N ASN A 70 -2.87 8.49 -11.77
CA ASN A 70 -4.14 8.24 -11.08
C ASN A 70 -4.17 6.88 -10.36
N ARG A 71 -3.52 5.85 -10.92
CA ARG A 71 -3.45 4.50 -10.37
C ARG A 71 -2.35 4.37 -9.34
N TYR A 72 -1.11 4.72 -9.68
CA TYR A 72 -0.02 4.52 -8.73
C TYR A 72 -0.13 5.46 -7.52
N ASN A 73 -0.78 6.64 -7.62
CA ASN A 73 -1.01 7.51 -6.46
C ASN A 73 -2.22 7.13 -5.59
N SER A 74 -3.04 6.18 -6.02
CA SER A 74 -4.19 5.71 -5.24
C SER A 74 -3.76 4.95 -3.98
N ILE A 75 -4.64 4.90 -2.97
CA ILE A 75 -4.40 4.19 -1.70
C ILE A 75 -4.13 2.69 -1.91
N ILE A 76 -4.61 2.11 -3.02
CA ILE A 76 -4.37 0.71 -3.39
C ILE A 76 -2.87 0.43 -3.49
N ASN A 77 -2.09 1.38 -4.01
CA ASN A 77 -0.64 1.26 -4.13
C ASN A 77 0.13 1.91 -2.97
N LYS A 78 -0.52 2.27 -1.86
CA LYS A 78 0.15 2.91 -0.71
C LYS A 78 0.07 2.06 0.55
N THR A 79 1.09 2.10 1.39
CA THR A 79 1.08 1.40 2.69
C THR A 79 1.97 2.09 3.73
N PRO A 80 1.59 2.10 5.02
CA PRO A 80 2.43 2.67 6.06
C PRO A 80 3.62 1.75 6.35
N ILE A 81 4.83 2.29 6.33
CA ILE A 81 6.08 1.60 6.70
C ILE A 81 6.99 2.58 7.43
N SER A 82 8.08 2.10 8.03
CA SER A 82 9.09 2.99 8.61
C SER A 82 9.80 3.81 7.53
N ALA A 83 10.25 5.02 7.88
CA ALA A 83 11.08 5.85 7.02
C ALA A 83 12.41 5.18 6.63
N LYS A 84 12.89 4.20 7.42
CA LYS A 84 14.03 3.36 7.07
C LYS A 84 13.68 2.41 5.92
N THR A 85 12.57 1.68 6.03
CA THR A 85 12.10 0.79 4.96
C THR A 85 11.81 1.57 3.69
N ASN A 86 11.17 2.74 3.78
CA ASN A 86 10.92 3.63 2.63
C ASN A 86 12.23 3.94 1.87
N ARG A 87 13.28 4.38 2.58
CA ARG A 87 14.60 4.66 1.98
C ARG A 87 15.26 3.43 1.36
N MET A 88 15.06 2.25 1.93
CA MET A 88 15.60 1.01 1.38
C MET A 88 14.88 0.56 0.10
N ILE A 89 13.58 0.83 -0.01
CA ILE A 89 12.83 0.54 -1.23
C ILE A 89 13.30 1.48 -2.36
N GLY A 90 13.29 2.78 -2.10
CA GLY A 90 13.66 3.78 -3.11
C GLY A 90 12.78 3.68 -4.37
N GLY A 91 13.39 3.75 -5.56
CA GLY A 91 12.70 3.66 -6.85
C GLY A 91 12.73 2.28 -7.52
N HIS A 92 13.05 1.22 -6.78
CA HIS A 92 13.30 -0.10 -7.36
C HIS A 92 12.02 -0.91 -7.58
N ALA A 93 12.07 -1.86 -8.52
CA ALA A 93 11.01 -2.84 -8.69
C ALA A 93 10.78 -3.65 -7.40
N PRO A 94 9.54 -4.07 -7.09
CA PRO A 94 9.26 -4.90 -5.93
C PRO A 94 10.13 -6.13 -5.73
N SER A 95 10.32 -6.93 -6.77
CA SER A 95 11.20 -8.10 -6.73
C SER A 95 12.61 -7.76 -6.24
N LYS A 96 13.13 -6.59 -6.64
CA LYS A 96 14.49 -6.12 -6.31
C LYS A 96 14.59 -5.58 -4.90
N TYR A 97 13.65 -4.74 -4.46
CA TYR A 97 13.73 -4.23 -3.08
C TYR A 97 13.44 -5.34 -2.07
N LEU A 98 12.55 -6.29 -2.38
CA LEU A 98 12.27 -7.42 -1.48
C LEU A 98 13.54 -8.25 -1.27
N SER A 99 14.23 -8.62 -2.35
CA SER A 99 15.52 -9.30 -2.27
C SER A 99 16.55 -8.50 -1.47
N SER A 100 16.60 -7.18 -1.66
CA SER A 100 17.54 -6.30 -0.93
C SER A 100 17.24 -6.23 0.56
N ILE A 101 15.97 -6.12 0.96
CA ILE A 101 15.55 -6.09 2.36
C ILE A 101 15.80 -7.45 3.01
N GLN A 102 15.40 -8.55 2.37
CA GLN A 102 15.57 -9.91 2.89
C GLN A 102 17.05 -10.27 3.14
N ASN A 103 17.93 -9.89 2.21
CA ASN A 103 19.37 -10.14 2.30
C ASN A 103 20.11 -9.13 3.19
N HIS A 104 19.43 -8.11 3.72
CA HIS A 104 20.04 -7.16 4.63
C HIS A 104 20.44 -7.85 5.95
N LYS A 105 21.68 -7.62 6.40
CA LYS A 105 22.29 -8.31 7.56
C LYS A 105 21.46 -8.25 8.86
N GLN A 106 20.72 -7.17 9.07
CA GLN A 106 19.86 -6.99 10.26
C GLN A 106 18.48 -7.64 10.10
N VAL A 107 18.05 -7.92 8.88
CA VAL A 107 16.73 -8.50 8.59
C VAL A 107 16.84 -10.01 8.51
N GLY A 108 17.70 -10.51 7.60
CA GLY A 108 17.96 -11.93 7.38
C GLY A 108 16.69 -12.75 7.34
N SER A 109 15.91 -12.65 6.26
CA SER A 109 14.60 -13.29 6.13
C SER A 109 14.53 -14.18 4.90
N ASP A 110 13.99 -15.38 5.06
CA ASP A 110 13.59 -16.20 3.93
C ASP A 110 12.30 -15.65 3.27
N ASP A 111 11.95 -16.26 2.14
CA ASP A 111 10.79 -15.84 1.35
C ASP A 111 9.48 -16.03 2.12
N SER A 112 9.32 -17.13 2.86
CA SER A 112 8.11 -17.40 3.63
C SER A 112 7.86 -16.36 4.72
N ALA A 113 8.92 -15.92 5.42
CA ALA A 113 8.81 -14.91 6.46
C ALA A 113 8.52 -13.52 5.88
N MET A 114 9.08 -13.19 4.71
CA MET A 114 8.76 -11.92 4.04
C MET A 114 7.33 -11.93 3.46
N ASP A 115 6.91 -13.05 2.89
CA ASP A 115 5.56 -13.24 2.35
C ASP A 115 4.50 -13.07 3.45
N ALA A 116 4.73 -13.66 4.63
CA ALA A 116 3.86 -13.47 5.78
C ALA A 116 3.78 -12.00 6.24
N ILE A 117 4.84 -11.21 6.09
CA ILE A 117 4.83 -9.77 6.37
C ILE A 117 4.00 -9.01 5.32
N LEU A 118 4.19 -9.32 4.03
CA LEU A 118 3.42 -8.70 2.95
C LEU A 118 1.91 -8.95 3.11
N GLU A 119 1.53 -10.15 3.51
CA GLU A 119 0.14 -10.52 3.76
C GLU A 119 -0.50 -9.67 4.87
N THR A 120 0.25 -9.21 5.88
CA THR A 120 -0.27 -8.30 6.92
C THR A 120 -0.68 -6.93 6.38
N HIS A 121 -0.23 -6.56 5.17
CA HIS A 121 -0.61 -5.34 4.46
C HIS A 121 -1.67 -5.59 3.38
N LEU A 122 -2.26 -6.79 3.36
CA LEU A 122 -3.18 -7.23 2.32
C LEU A 122 -2.53 -7.22 0.93
N ILE A 123 -1.26 -7.59 0.86
CA ILE A 123 -0.49 -7.68 -0.37
C ILE A 123 -0.32 -9.15 -0.72
N THR A 124 -0.65 -9.53 -1.95
CA THR A 124 -0.35 -10.87 -2.49
C THR A 124 1.13 -10.98 -2.85
N PRO A 125 1.95 -11.82 -2.17
CA PRO A 125 3.40 -11.78 -2.35
C PRO A 125 3.88 -12.12 -3.77
N SER A 126 3.18 -13.04 -4.45
CA SER A 126 3.56 -13.49 -5.80
C SER A 126 3.50 -12.37 -6.85
N THR A 127 2.62 -11.37 -6.68
CA THR A 127 2.50 -10.25 -7.61
C THR A 127 3.66 -9.26 -7.48
N LEU A 128 4.18 -9.05 -6.26
CA LEU A 128 5.40 -8.26 -6.05
C LEU A 128 6.64 -9.01 -6.55
N ARG A 129 6.75 -10.32 -6.31
CA ARG A 129 7.91 -11.11 -6.74
C ARG A 129 8.04 -11.20 -8.27
N SER A 130 6.93 -11.06 -8.99
CA SER A 130 6.86 -11.03 -10.45
C SER A 130 6.83 -9.62 -11.05
N ASP A 131 6.88 -8.56 -10.21
CA ASP A 131 6.70 -7.17 -10.61
C ASP A 131 5.39 -6.92 -11.41
N ASP A 132 4.35 -7.71 -11.14
CA ASP A 132 3.05 -7.64 -11.83
C ASP A 132 2.13 -6.62 -11.14
N PHE A 133 2.20 -5.37 -11.63
CA PHE A 133 1.38 -4.27 -11.11
C PHE A 133 -0.12 -4.53 -11.27
N GLU A 134 -0.56 -5.11 -12.40
CA GLU A 134 -1.99 -5.30 -12.66
C GLU A 134 -2.59 -6.36 -11.73
N ALA A 135 -1.91 -7.50 -11.59
CA ALA A 135 -2.33 -8.53 -10.66
C ALA A 135 -2.27 -8.05 -9.21
N PHE A 136 -1.23 -7.30 -8.84
CA PHE A 136 -1.15 -6.65 -7.52
C PHE A 136 -2.33 -5.72 -7.26
N TYR A 137 -2.61 -4.82 -8.21
CA TYR A 137 -3.60 -3.77 -8.03
C TYR A 137 -5.00 -4.36 -7.85
N ALA A 138 -5.38 -5.32 -8.71
CA ALA A 138 -6.67 -5.99 -8.64
C ALA A 138 -6.82 -6.82 -7.36
N ALA A 139 -5.78 -7.59 -6.98
CA ALA A 139 -5.83 -8.41 -5.77
C ALA A 139 -5.94 -7.55 -4.51
N ARG A 140 -5.15 -6.49 -4.42
CA ARG A 140 -5.14 -5.60 -3.26
C ARG A 140 -6.40 -4.75 -3.16
N GLU A 141 -6.95 -4.30 -4.28
CA GLU A 141 -8.27 -3.65 -4.32
C GLU A 141 -9.34 -4.55 -3.67
N ALA A 142 -9.41 -5.82 -4.09
CA ALA A 142 -10.39 -6.77 -3.56
C ALA A 142 -10.22 -6.98 -2.05
N SER A 143 -8.98 -7.16 -1.56
CA SER A 143 -8.70 -7.31 -0.13
C SER A 143 -9.02 -6.05 0.68
N LEU A 144 -8.75 -4.86 0.15
CA LEU A 144 -9.11 -3.60 0.80
C LEU A 144 -10.63 -3.43 0.90
N LEU A 145 -11.38 -3.79 -0.14
CA LEU A 145 -12.85 -3.75 -0.10
C LEU A 145 -13.41 -4.74 0.94
N GLU A 146 -12.80 -5.92 1.07
CA GLU A 146 -13.23 -6.92 2.06
C GLU A 146 -13.09 -6.42 3.51
N ILE A 147 -11.97 -5.78 3.86
CA ILE A 147 -11.80 -5.23 5.21
C ILE A 147 -12.75 -4.05 5.47
N VAL A 148 -13.09 -3.27 4.44
CA VAL A 148 -14.10 -2.20 4.54
C VAL A 148 -15.48 -2.79 4.78
N GLU A 149 -15.89 -3.82 4.04
CA GLU A 149 -17.15 -4.55 4.24
C GLU A 149 -17.26 -5.09 5.66
N ARG A 150 -16.21 -5.76 6.12
CA ARG A 150 -16.12 -6.33 7.47
C ARG A 150 -16.27 -5.25 8.53
N ALA A 151 -15.60 -4.11 8.36
CA ALA A 151 -15.68 -2.98 9.29
C ALA A 151 -17.05 -2.28 9.27
N MET A 152 -17.72 -2.23 8.12
CA MET A 152 -19.05 -1.62 7.98
C MET A 152 -20.19 -2.56 8.38
N GLY A 153 -19.94 -3.88 8.45
CA GLY A 153 -20.95 -4.88 8.76
C GLY A 153 -22.02 -5.04 7.67
N LYS A 154 -21.73 -4.63 6.43
CA LYS A 154 -22.64 -4.72 5.28
C LYS A 154 -21.89 -4.84 3.96
N SER A 155 -22.53 -5.48 2.97
CA SER A 155 -22.01 -5.60 1.61
C SER A 155 -21.88 -4.23 0.94
N LEU A 156 -20.83 -4.04 0.14
CA LEU A 156 -20.63 -2.81 -0.61
C LEU A 156 -21.45 -2.83 -1.92
N PRO A 157 -22.13 -1.72 -2.25
CA PRO A 157 -22.82 -1.61 -3.54
C PRO A 157 -21.80 -1.67 -4.70
N GLY A 158 -22.08 -2.49 -5.72
CA GLY A 158 -21.30 -2.49 -6.97
C GLY A 158 -19.95 -3.20 -6.91
N LYS A 159 -19.65 -3.99 -5.87
CA LYS A 159 -18.42 -4.81 -5.80
C LYS A 159 -18.27 -5.79 -6.98
N ASP A 160 -19.39 -6.24 -7.57
CA ASP A 160 -19.40 -7.15 -8.72
C ASP A 160 -19.34 -6.42 -10.09
N ALA A 161 -19.37 -5.07 -10.09
CA ALA A 161 -19.25 -4.29 -11.31
C ALA A 161 -17.76 -3.97 -11.54
N GLN A 162 -17.18 -4.54 -12.59
CA GLN A 162 -15.81 -4.28 -13.03
C GLN A 162 -15.59 -2.76 -13.20
N SER A 163 -14.83 -2.16 -12.29
CA SER A 163 -14.67 -0.71 -12.25
C SER A 163 -13.38 -0.27 -12.93
N ASP A 164 -13.52 0.33 -14.10
CA ASP A 164 -12.46 1.14 -14.71
C ASP A 164 -12.19 2.36 -13.80
N ALA A 165 -10.91 2.66 -13.54
CA ALA A 165 -10.54 3.85 -12.81
C ALA A 165 -11.05 5.08 -13.60
N PRO A 166 -11.86 5.97 -13.00
CA PRO A 166 -12.30 7.17 -13.71
C PRO A 166 -11.09 8.08 -13.96
N ASP A 167 -10.95 8.56 -15.19
CA ASP A 167 -10.10 9.70 -15.51
C ASP A 167 -10.62 10.92 -14.76
N ALA A 168 -9.88 11.32 -13.75
CA ALA A 168 -10.10 12.55 -13.00
C ALA A 168 -8.79 13.34 -13.03
N ASP A 169 -8.64 14.07 -14.13
CA ASP A 169 -7.90 15.33 -14.16
C ASP A 169 -8.44 16.25 -13.06
N ASP A 170 -7.54 17.06 -12.50
CA ASP A 170 -7.74 18.05 -11.43
C ASP A 170 -7.95 17.52 -10.00
N VAL A 171 -6.85 17.09 -9.38
CA VAL A 171 -6.58 17.49 -7.99
C VAL A 171 -5.11 17.88 -7.88
N VAL A 172 -4.86 19.15 -7.55
CA VAL A 172 -3.56 19.79 -7.39
C VAL A 172 -2.67 18.95 -6.46
N GLU A 173 -1.55 18.45 -6.98
CA GLU A 173 -0.47 17.86 -6.18
C GLU A 173 0.22 18.98 -5.38
N GLU A 174 -0.05 19.09 -4.08
CA GLU A 174 0.90 19.66 -3.14
C GLU A 174 1.50 18.53 -2.31
N GLU A 175 2.41 17.75 -2.92
CA GLU A 175 3.43 17.01 -2.19
C GLU A 175 4.76 17.75 -2.36
N MET A 176 4.99 18.77 -1.53
CA MET A 176 6.37 19.17 -1.21
C MET A 176 6.88 18.21 -0.14
N GLU A 177 7.52 17.13 -0.57
CA GLU A 177 8.51 16.43 0.25
C GLU A 177 9.89 16.88 -0.19
N GLN A 178 10.38 17.95 0.43
CA GLN A 178 11.82 18.21 0.48
C GLN A 178 12.44 17.09 1.33
N SER A 179 13.03 16.10 0.67
CA SER A 179 14.01 15.21 1.29
C SER A 179 15.40 15.69 0.89
N ALA A 180 16.14 16.16 1.89
CA ALA A 180 17.60 16.29 1.88
C ALA A 180 18.23 14.95 2.28
#